data_AF-A0A534SU98-F1
#
_entry.id   AF-A0A534SU98-F1
#
_cell.length_a   1.000
_cell.length_b   1.000
_cell.length_c   1.000
_cell.angle_alpha   90.00
_cell.angle_beta   90.00
_cell.angle_gamma   90.00
#
_symmetry.space_group_name_H-M   'P 1'
#
loop_
_entity.id
_entity.type
_entity.pdbx_description
1 polymer ?
#
loop_
_entity_poly.entity_id
_entity_poly.type
_entity_poly.pdbx_seq_one_letter_code
_entity_poly.pdbx_strand_id
1 'polypeptide(L)'
;MAQGRARVGLTARATRRSLHDPSGPTLTDLTVVDYLGRAPRFEVVYQLYSLGRNHRLRVKAAVPEEEPLVPSVSSLWKAALWAEREAWDMFGIRFAGHPDLRRILMYPEFEGHPLRKDYPLMRRQPLVPERDPLERPWSPRA
;
A
#
# COMPACT_ATOMS: atom_id res chain seq x y z
N MET A 1 -26.53 -22.13 -18.20
CA MET A 1 -26.42 -20.89 -17.41
C MET A 1 -24.96 -20.48 -17.35
N ALA A 2 -24.62 -19.37 -18.00
CA ALA A 2 -23.24 -18.98 -18.31
C ALA A 2 -22.57 -18.31 -17.10
N GLN A 3 -21.51 -18.93 -16.59
CA GLN A 3 -20.65 -18.32 -15.56
C GLN A 3 -19.61 -17.44 -16.24
N GLY A 4 -19.74 -16.13 -16.01
CA GLY A 4 -18.93 -15.09 -16.62
C GLY A 4 -17.47 -15.15 -16.13
N ARG A 5 -16.55 -15.39 -17.06
CA ARG A 5 -15.13 -15.13 -16.88
C ARG A 5 -14.93 -13.62 -16.68
N ALA A 6 -14.56 -13.21 -15.48
CA ALA A 6 -14.09 -11.87 -15.21
C ALA A 6 -12.80 -11.60 -16.00
N ARG A 7 -12.92 -10.93 -17.15
CA ARG A 7 -11.78 -10.37 -17.87
C ARG A 7 -11.35 -9.10 -17.15
N VAL A 8 -10.35 -9.19 -16.28
CA VAL A 8 -9.62 -8.00 -15.81
C VAL A 8 -8.68 -7.58 -16.93
N GLY A 9 -9.22 -6.83 -17.88
CA GLY A 9 -8.45 -6.19 -18.95
C GLY A 9 -7.88 -4.86 -18.46
N LEU A 10 -6.64 -4.87 -17.99
CA LEU A 10 -5.80 -3.67 -17.99
C LEU A 10 -4.34 -4.07 -18.09
N THR A 11 -3.96 -4.53 -19.27
CA THR A 11 -2.56 -4.70 -19.66
C THR A 11 -1.98 -3.33 -20.02
N ALA A 12 -1.85 -2.44 -19.03
CA ALA A 12 -1.03 -1.26 -19.18
C ALA A 12 0.44 -1.70 -19.17
N ARG A 13 0.95 -2.15 -20.32
CA ARG A 13 2.40 -2.27 -20.53
C ARG A 13 2.97 -0.87 -20.66
N ALA A 14 3.18 -0.20 -19.51
CA ALA A 14 4.11 0.91 -19.46
C ALA A 14 5.51 0.31 -19.71
N THR A 15 6.01 0.47 -20.92
CA THR A 15 7.38 0.13 -21.26
C THR A 15 8.30 0.92 -20.33
N ARG A 16 9.32 0.31 -19.74
CA ARG A 16 10.29 0.93 -18.82
C ARG A 16 10.85 2.28 -19.34
N ARG A 17 10.86 2.47 -20.66
CA ARG A 17 11.26 3.69 -21.36
C ARG A 17 10.31 4.89 -21.17
N SER A 18 9.01 4.68 -20.98
CA SER A 18 8.03 5.77 -20.79
C SER A 18 7.96 6.30 -19.35
N LEU A 19 8.59 5.59 -18.39
CA LEU A 19 8.62 5.96 -16.97
C LEU A 19 9.71 6.96 -16.63
N HIS A 20 10.76 7.07 -17.45
CA HIS A 20 11.85 8.03 -17.28
C HIS A 20 11.70 9.29 -18.15
N ASP A 21 10.64 9.37 -18.94
CA ASP A 21 10.28 10.61 -19.61
C ASP A 21 9.71 11.59 -18.56
N PRO A 22 10.24 12.82 -18.41
CA PRO A 22 9.63 13.84 -17.55
C PRO A 22 8.17 14.15 -17.93
N SER A 23 7.73 13.81 -19.14
CA SER A 23 6.33 13.90 -19.58
C SER A 23 5.45 12.71 -19.15
N GLY A 24 6.06 11.63 -18.66
CA GLY A 24 5.38 10.41 -18.23
C GLY A 24 4.52 10.60 -16.97
N PRO A 25 3.57 9.69 -16.69
CA PRO A 25 2.80 9.72 -15.47
C PRO A 25 3.67 9.36 -14.26
N THR A 26 3.69 10.21 -13.25
CA THR A 26 4.35 9.98 -11.96
C THR A 26 3.33 9.53 -10.92
N LEU A 27 3.73 8.65 -10.00
CA LEU A 27 2.91 8.30 -8.85
C LEU A 27 2.90 9.47 -7.87
N THR A 28 1.71 10.03 -7.65
CA THR A 28 1.48 11.11 -6.69
C THR A 28 1.15 10.55 -5.31
N ASP A 29 0.27 9.54 -5.26
CA ASP A 29 -0.24 9.01 -4.01
C ASP A 29 -0.74 7.57 -4.19
N LEU A 30 -0.70 6.80 -3.10
CA LEU A 30 -1.24 5.44 -3.01
C LEU A 30 -1.99 5.33 -1.69
N THR A 31 -3.28 5.04 -1.78
CA THR A 31 -4.15 4.86 -0.61
C THR A 31 -4.93 3.58 -0.72
N VAL A 32 -5.50 3.15 0.40
CA VAL A 32 -6.32 1.96 0.50
C VAL A 32 -7.66 2.36 1.08
N VAL A 33 -8.73 1.78 0.53
CA VAL A 33 -10.07 1.92 1.07
C VAL A 33 -10.54 0.56 1.57
N ASP A 34 -10.93 0.50 2.83
CA ASP A 34 -11.56 -0.67 3.44
C ASP A 34 -13.10 -0.57 3.28
N TYR A 35 -13.68 -1.46 2.47
CA TYR A 35 -15.11 -1.65 2.32
C TYR A 35 -15.58 -2.87 3.12
N LEU A 36 -15.68 -2.72 4.44
CA LEU A 36 -16.25 -3.75 5.32
C LEU A 36 -17.65 -4.16 4.83
N GLY A 37 -17.83 -5.46 4.54
CA GLY A 37 -19.08 -6.03 4.02
C GLY A 37 -19.19 -6.12 2.49
N ARG A 38 -18.17 -5.70 1.73
CA ARG A 38 -18.11 -5.88 0.27
C ARG A 38 -17.04 -6.91 -0.10
N ALA A 39 -17.31 -7.73 -1.12
CA ALA A 39 -16.31 -8.59 -1.74
C ALA A 39 -15.95 -8.02 -3.13
N PRO A 40 -14.67 -7.69 -3.40
CA PRO A 40 -13.51 -7.68 -2.49
C PRO A 40 -13.54 -6.54 -1.46
N ARG A 41 -12.96 -6.79 -0.28
CA ARG A 41 -12.99 -5.89 0.90
C ARG A 41 -12.11 -4.66 0.71
N PHE A 42 -10.89 -4.85 0.23
CA PHE A 42 -9.92 -3.77 0.10
C PHE A 42 -9.89 -3.24 -1.34
N GLU A 43 -9.71 -1.93 -1.49
CA GLU A 43 -9.46 -1.30 -2.77
C GLU A 43 -8.19 -0.45 -2.67
N VAL A 44 -7.13 -0.82 -3.40
CA VAL A 44 -5.90 -0.04 -3.50
C VAL A 44 -6.06 0.97 -4.63
N VAL A 45 -5.88 2.25 -4.30
CA VAL A 45 -6.08 3.38 -5.19
C VAL A 45 -4.73 4.02 -5.49
N TYR A 46 -4.29 3.91 -6.74
CA TYR A 46 -3.11 4.58 -7.25
C TYR A 46 -3.51 5.88 -7.93
N GLN A 47 -2.83 6.97 -7.59
CA GLN A 47 -3.06 8.28 -8.18
C GLN A 47 -1.82 8.67 -8.98
N LEU A 48 -2.00 8.70 -10.29
CA LEU A 48 -0.96 9.04 -11.25
C LEU A 48 -1.24 10.43 -11.82
N TYR A 49 -0.20 11.22 -12.00
CA TYR A 49 -0.29 12.56 -12.57
C TYR A 49 0.80 12.75 -13.62
N SER A 50 0.42 13.21 -14.82
CA SER A 50 1.36 13.56 -15.88
C SER A 50 1.49 15.07 -15.95
N LEU A 51 2.66 15.59 -15.55
CA LEU A 51 2.96 17.03 -15.59
C LEU A 51 2.91 17.58 -17.01
N GLY A 52 3.45 16.84 -17.99
CA GLY A 52 3.51 17.29 -19.38
C GLY A 52 2.15 17.37 -20.09
N ARG A 53 1.17 16.57 -19.67
CA ARG A 53 -0.18 16.55 -20.26
C ARG A 53 -1.25 17.16 -19.36
N ASN A 54 -0.90 17.55 -18.13
CA ASN A 54 -1.83 17.98 -17.09
C ASN A 54 -3.02 17.02 -16.89
N HIS A 55 -2.74 15.71 -16.96
CA HIS A 55 -3.76 14.67 -16.84
C HIS A 55 -3.58 13.92 -15.53
N ARG A 56 -4.70 13.64 -14.85
CA ARG A 56 -4.75 12.82 -13.64
C ARG A 56 -5.46 11.52 -13.92
N LEU A 57 -4.82 10.40 -13.60
CA LEU A 57 -5.36 9.06 -13.74
C LEU A 57 -5.46 8.43 -12.35
N ARG A 58 -6.61 7.83 -12.06
CA ARG A 58 -6.83 7.04 -10.85
C ARG A 58 -7.01 5.59 -11.23
N VAL A 59 -6.16 4.71 -10.73
CA VAL A 59 -6.26 3.27 -10.93
C VAL A 59 -6.72 2.64 -9.64
N LYS A 60 -7.77 1.83 -9.70
CA LYS A 60 -8.35 1.12 -8.56
C LYS A 60 -8.12 -0.37 -8.74
N ALA A 61 -7.42 -0.99 -7.81
CA ALA A 61 -7.19 -2.42 -7.76
C ALA A 61 -7.98 -3.00 -6.59
N ALA A 62 -8.87 -3.94 -6.90
CA ALA A 62 -9.73 -4.57 -5.91
C ALA A 62 -9.00 -5.81 -5.34
N VAL A 63 -8.95 -5.93 -4.01
CA VAL A 63 -8.08 -6.88 -3.29
C VAL A 63 -8.90 -7.68 -2.26
N PRO A 64 -8.85 -9.02 -2.29
CA PRO A 64 -9.58 -9.87 -1.36
C PRO A 64 -8.99 -9.81 0.06
N GLU A 65 -9.78 -10.24 1.06
CA GLU A 65 -9.37 -10.24 2.46
C GLU A 65 -8.51 -11.44 2.87
N GLU A 66 -8.78 -12.61 2.28
CA GLU A 66 -8.13 -13.88 2.61
C GLU A 66 -6.62 -13.85 2.33
N GLU A 67 -6.25 -13.25 1.20
CA GLU A 67 -4.86 -13.07 0.80
C GLU A 67 -4.68 -11.68 0.16
N PRO A 68 -4.50 -10.62 0.98
CA PRO A 68 -4.42 -9.26 0.49
C PRO A 68 -3.03 -8.99 -0.10
N LEU A 69 -2.77 -9.56 -1.27
CA LEU A 69 -1.50 -9.51 -1.98
C LEU A 69 -1.64 -8.73 -3.28
N VAL A 70 -0.75 -7.76 -3.48
CA VAL A 70 -0.71 -6.90 -4.68
C VAL A 70 0.72 -6.83 -5.21
N PRO A 71 0.96 -6.80 -6.54
CA PRO A 71 2.30 -6.55 -7.06
C PRO A 71 2.79 -5.14 -6.69
N SER A 72 4.01 -5.05 -6.18
CA SER A 72 4.68 -3.78 -5.89
C SER A 72 4.97 -3.03 -7.19
N VAL A 73 4.72 -1.73 -7.19
CA VAL A 73 5.10 -0.78 -8.26
C VAL A 73 6.34 0.03 -7.89
N SER A 74 7.04 -0.34 -6.80
CA SER A 74 8.28 0.31 -6.35
C SER A 74 9.42 0.26 -7.36
N SER A 75 9.44 -0.76 -8.22
CA SER A 75 10.38 -0.86 -9.35
C SER A 75 10.11 0.16 -10.46
N LEU A 76 8.87 0.67 -10.55
CA LEU A 76 8.44 1.66 -11.55
C LEU A 76 8.57 3.08 -11.00
N TRP A 77 8.06 3.31 -9.78
CA TRP A 77 8.08 4.61 -9.12
C TRP A 77 8.68 4.49 -7.72
N LYS A 78 9.79 5.18 -7.48
CA LYS A 78 10.43 5.22 -6.15
C LYS A 78 9.51 5.77 -5.05
N ALA A 79 8.57 6.65 -5.39
CA ALA A 79 7.57 7.17 -4.45
C ALA A 79 6.70 6.05 -3.84
N ALA A 80 6.50 4.94 -4.55
CA ALA A 80 5.72 3.83 -4.06
C ALA A 80 6.38 3.10 -2.88
N LEU A 81 7.70 3.26 -2.67
CA LEU A 81 8.40 2.60 -1.56
C LEU A 81 7.79 2.98 -0.20
N TRP A 82 7.52 4.26 0.01
CA TRP A 82 6.95 4.72 1.28
C TRP A 82 5.46 4.45 1.35
N ALA A 83 4.73 4.71 0.27
CA ALA A 83 3.28 4.58 0.27
C ALA A 83 2.81 3.10 0.35
N GLU A 84 3.56 2.15 -0.23
CA GLU A 84 3.28 0.72 -0.05
C GLU A 84 3.54 0.25 1.39
N ARG A 85 4.56 0.81 2.07
CA ARG A 85 4.82 0.53 3.48
C ARG A 85 3.72 1.10 4.37
N GLU A 86 3.24 2.30 4.07
CA GLU A 86 2.10 2.91 4.77
C GLU A 86 0.84 2.05 4.62
N ALA A 87 0.51 1.64 3.39
CA ALA A 87 -0.63 0.77 3.11
C ALA A 87 -0.54 -0.57 3.85
N TRP A 88 0.67 -1.14 3.95
CA TRP A 88 0.90 -2.34 4.74
C TRP A 88 0.75 -2.10 6.25
N ASP A 89 1.30 -1.02 6.79
CA ASP A 89 1.25 -0.71 8.22
C ASP A 89 -0.20 -0.42 8.68
N MET A 90 -0.94 0.35 7.87
CA MET A 90 -2.29 0.81 8.20
C MET A 90 -3.41 -0.18 7.88
N PHE A 91 -3.28 -0.95 6.80
CA PHE A 91 -4.33 -1.86 6.29
C PHE A 91 -3.88 -3.32 6.15
N GLY A 92 -2.60 -3.64 6.34
CA GLY A 92 -2.10 -5.02 6.27
C GLY A 92 -2.06 -5.62 4.87
N ILE A 93 -2.03 -4.80 3.82
CA ILE A 93 -1.90 -5.27 2.44
C ILE A 93 -0.44 -5.55 2.13
N ARG A 94 -0.15 -6.76 1.63
CA ARG A 94 1.21 -7.20 1.29
C ARG A 94 1.52 -6.84 -0.16
N PHE A 95 2.73 -6.33 -0.38
CA PHE A 95 3.21 -5.98 -1.72
C PHE A 95 4.31 -6.96 -2.18
N ALA A 96 4.02 -7.75 -3.22
CA ALA A 96 4.97 -8.70 -3.79
C ALA A 96 6.07 -7.96 -4.57
N GLY A 97 7.34 -8.24 -4.24
CA GLY A 97 8.50 -7.60 -4.88
C GLY A 97 8.92 -6.27 -4.26
N HIS A 98 8.35 -5.90 -3.11
CA HIS A 98 8.79 -4.74 -2.34
C HIS A 98 10.12 -5.04 -1.62
N PRO A 99 11.14 -4.16 -1.68
CA PRO A 99 12.46 -4.45 -1.12
C PRO A 99 12.52 -4.45 0.41
N ASP A 100 11.68 -3.64 1.07
CA ASP A 100 11.72 -3.47 2.52
C ASP A 100 10.34 -3.16 3.15
N LEU A 101 9.55 -4.19 3.42
CA LEU A 101 8.19 -4.04 3.93
C LEU A 101 8.19 -4.11 5.46
N ARG A 102 8.53 -2.98 6.10
CA ARG A 102 8.54 -2.81 7.57
C ARG A 102 7.64 -1.65 7.99
N ARG A 103 7.25 -1.64 9.28
CA ARG A 103 6.36 -0.60 9.84
C ARG A 103 7.04 0.76 9.71
N ILE A 104 6.25 1.82 9.53
CA ILE A 104 6.78 3.19 9.38
C ILE A 104 6.09 4.18 10.30
N LEU A 105 4.78 4.04 10.50
CA LEU A 105 3.99 4.96 11.30
C LEU A 105 3.82 4.40 12.72
N MET A 106 3.54 3.09 12.82
CA MET A 106 3.32 2.45 14.11
C MET A 106 4.64 1.99 14.72
N TYR A 107 4.68 1.99 16.06
CA TYR A 107 5.80 1.45 16.80
C TYR A 107 5.89 -0.08 16.60
N PRO A 108 7.09 -0.69 16.73
CA PRO A 108 7.32 -2.09 16.39
C PRO A 108 6.40 -3.08 17.12
N GLU A 109 6.06 -2.79 18.37
CA GLU A 109 5.21 -3.61 19.24
C GLU A 109 3.71 -3.38 19.00
N PHE A 110 3.31 -2.59 18.00
CA PHE A 110 1.90 -2.35 17.71
C PHE A 110 1.23 -3.60 17.13
N GLU A 111 0.10 -3.99 17.71
CA GLU A 111 -0.67 -5.16 17.28
C GLU A 111 -1.83 -4.76 16.35
N GLY A 112 -1.78 -5.29 15.12
CA GLY A 112 -2.82 -5.09 14.10
C GLY A 112 -2.58 -3.89 13.17
N HIS A 113 -3.69 -3.40 12.60
CA HIS A 113 -3.73 -2.41 11.52
C HIS A 113 -4.84 -1.38 11.80
N PRO A 114 -4.49 -0.14 12.17
CA PRO A 114 -5.42 0.79 12.80
C PRO A 114 -6.51 1.33 11.87
N LEU A 115 -6.27 1.44 10.56
CA LEU A 115 -7.25 2.01 9.62
C LEU A 115 -8.24 0.97 9.08
N ARG A 116 -8.15 -0.28 9.54
CA ARG A 116 -9.20 -1.25 9.23
C ARG A 116 -10.43 -1.00 10.08
N LYS A 117 -11.61 -1.17 9.47
CA LYS A 117 -12.90 -0.88 10.13
C LYS A 117 -13.28 -1.88 11.21
N ASP A 118 -12.67 -3.06 11.22
CA ASP A 118 -12.78 -4.06 12.29
C ASP A 118 -11.87 -3.75 13.50
N TYR A 119 -10.98 -2.75 13.39
CA TYR A 119 -10.07 -2.40 14.46
C TYR A 119 -10.78 -1.70 15.63
N PRO A 120 -10.63 -2.18 16.87
CA PRO A 120 -11.32 -1.59 18.01
C PRO A 120 -10.70 -0.25 18.41
N LEU A 121 -11.42 0.86 18.15
CA LEU A 121 -10.96 2.22 18.43
C LEU A 121 -10.61 2.47 19.90
N MET A 122 -11.36 1.88 20.83
CA MET A 122 -11.17 2.07 22.27
C MET A 122 -10.25 1.04 22.92
N ARG A 123 -9.72 0.07 22.15
CA ARG A 123 -8.81 -0.92 22.72
C ARG A 123 -7.49 -0.23 23.08
N ARG A 124 -7.14 -0.32 24.36
CA ARG A 124 -5.84 0.12 24.84
C ARG A 124 -4.75 -0.75 24.22
N GLN A 125 -3.77 -0.11 23.63
CA GLN A 125 -2.56 -0.77 23.19
C GLN A 125 -1.71 -1.23 24.37
N PRO A 126 -0.88 -2.28 24.20
CA PRO A 126 0.12 -2.61 25.20
C PRO A 126 0.99 -1.40 25.51
N LEU A 127 1.17 -1.11 26.80
CA LEU A 127 2.11 -0.08 27.25
C LEU A 127 3.51 -0.61 27.01
N VAL A 128 4.24 0.06 26.13
CA VAL A 128 5.66 -0.23 25.93
C VAL A 128 6.44 0.50 27.02
N PRO A 129 7.33 -0.18 27.77
CA PRO A 129 8.21 0.50 28.71
C PRO A 129 9.09 1.51 27.96
N GLU A 130 9.48 2.58 28.66
CA GLU A 130 10.42 3.55 28.10
C GLU A 130 11.71 2.83 27.68
N ARG A 131 12.13 3.08 26.44
CA ARG A 131 13.31 2.47 25.87
C ARG A 131 14.51 3.36 26.17
N ASP A 132 15.41 2.90 27.04
CA ASP A 132 16.70 3.57 27.23
C ASP A 132 17.54 3.46 25.94
N PRO A 133 17.90 4.58 25.28
CA PRO A 133 18.73 4.56 24.08
C PRO A 133 20.13 3.98 24.29
N LEU A 134 20.66 3.99 25.52
CA LEU A 134 21.97 3.47 25.87
C LEU A 134 21.97 1.95 26.05
N GLU A 135 20.92 1.39 26.65
CA GLU A 135 20.78 -0.05 26.84
C GLU A 135 20.20 -0.75 25.62
N ARG A 136 19.32 -0.07 24.88
CA ARG A 136 18.63 -0.61 23.70
C ARG A 136 18.73 0.39 22.54
N PRO A 137 19.91 0.54 21.92
CA PRO A 137 20.10 1.52 20.84
C PRO A 137 19.17 1.24 19.66
N TRP A 138 18.72 2.30 18.98
CA TRP A 138 17.83 2.18 17.83
C TRP A 138 18.51 1.31 16.75
N SER A 139 17.85 0.22 16.34
CA SER A 139 18.42 -0.65 15.32
C SER A 139 18.25 0.02 13.96
N PRO A 140 19.33 0.25 13.19
CA PRO A 140 19.24 0.83 11.85
C PRO A 140 18.42 -0.02 10.86
N ARG A 141 18.08 -1.26 11.23
CA ARG A 141 17.42 -2.26 10.39
C ARG A 141 16.12 -2.82 10.98
N ALA A 142 15.56 -2.22 12.03
CA ALA A 142 14.23 -2.55 12.55
C ALA A 142 13.12 -1.77 11.83
#